data_AF-A0A2D4IRI1-F1
#
_entry.id   AF-A0A2D4IRI1-F1
#
_cell.length_a   1.000
_cell.length_b   1.000
_cell.length_c   1.000
_cell.angle_alpha   90.00
_cell.angle_beta   90.00
_cell.angle_gamma   90.00
#
_symmetry.space_group_name_H-M   'P 1'
#
loop_
_entity.id
_entity.type
_entity.pdbx_description
1 polymer ?
#
loop_
_entity_poly.entity_id
_entity_poly.type
_entity_poly.pdbx_seq_one_letter_code
_entity_poly.pdbx_strand_id
1 'polypeptide(L)'
;CEQEIVYHKEKPSVQLPEKTTVVLNTGKSIHLARELQDHNLVPVKTRSREDRWAIKLLNILLTITNLREGQRVRECPVFGVLEGVFVFGIIDQLNYTAKGELQLNELKTRGKAYMPVPAQKKRDRFQAFPRT
;
A
#
# COMPACT_ATOMS: atom_id res chain seq x y z
N CYS A 1 -9.70 -1.58 -14.00
CA CYS A 1 -10.26 -0.71 -15.07
C CYS A 1 -11.00 0.44 -14.40
N GLU A 2 -11.11 1.63 -15.01
CA GLU A 2 -11.89 2.76 -14.47
C GLU A 2 -13.34 2.36 -14.20
N GLN A 3 -13.89 1.51 -15.05
CA GLN A 3 -15.22 0.91 -14.90
C GLN A 3 -15.36 0.11 -13.58
N GLU A 4 -14.32 -0.60 -13.14
CA GLU A 4 -14.35 -1.31 -11.85
C GLU A 4 -14.40 -0.35 -10.66
N ILE A 5 -13.72 0.80 -10.75
CA ILE A 5 -13.75 1.83 -9.70
C ILE A 5 -15.17 2.39 -9.56
N VAL A 6 -15.84 2.65 -10.68
CA VAL A 6 -17.24 3.10 -10.71
C VAL A 6 -18.16 2.04 -10.12
N TYR A 7 -18.05 0.78 -10.56
CA TYR A 7 -18.86 -0.32 -10.02
C TYR A 7 -18.70 -0.52 -8.51
N HIS A 8 -17.48 -0.43 -7.99
CA HIS A 8 -17.24 -0.55 -6.55
C HIS A 8 -17.82 0.61 -5.74
N LYS A 9 -17.86 1.82 -6.31
CA LYS A 9 -18.53 2.98 -5.68
C LYS A 9 -20.06 2.81 -5.67
N GLU A 10 -20.63 2.34 -6.78
CA GLU A 10 -22.09 2.24 -6.93
C GLU A 10 -22.69 1.02 -6.22
N LYS A 11 -21.93 -0.08 -6.11
CA LYS A 11 -22.41 -1.35 -5.53
C LYS A 11 -21.44 -1.89 -4.46
N PRO A 12 -21.34 -1.23 -3.29
CA PRO A 12 -20.37 -1.59 -2.26
C PRO A 12 -20.65 -2.93 -1.56
N SER A 13 -21.87 -3.47 -1.67
CA SER A 13 -22.33 -4.67 -0.97
C SER A 13 -22.13 -5.99 -1.73
N VAL A 14 -21.61 -5.96 -2.95
CA VAL A 14 -21.38 -7.18 -3.74
C VAL A 14 -20.22 -7.97 -3.14
N GLN A 15 -20.51 -9.18 -2.64
CA GLN A 15 -19.48 -10.06 -2.08
C GLN A 15 -18.56 -10.56 -3.19
N LEU A 16 -17.25 -10.48 -2.93
CA LEU A 16 -16.24 -11.04 -3.82
C LEU A 16 -16.34 -12.57 -3.83
N PRO A 17 -16.06 -13.23 -4.96
CA PRO A 17 -15.96 -14.68 -5.02
C PRO A 17 -14.98 -15.22 -3.97
N GLU A 18 -15.31 -16.37 -3.36
CA GLU A 18 -14.52 -16.97 -2.28
C GLU A 18 -13.05 -17.20 -2.65
N LYS A 19 -12.77 -17.64 -3.88
CA LYS A 19 -11.38 -17.79 -4.35
C LYS A 19 -10.62 -16.46 -4.34
N THR A 20 -11.29 -15.36 -4.63
CA THR A 20 -10.71 -14.02 -4.59
C THR A 20 -10.45 -13.58 -3.14
N THR A 21 -11.38 -13.86 -2.22
CA THR A 21 -11.20 -13.49 -0.80
C THR A 21 -10.03 -14.23 -0.16
N VAL A 22 -9.84 -15.52 -0.46
CA VAL A 22 -8.69 -16.31 0.02
C VAL A 22 -7.37 -15.69 -0.46
N VAL A 23 -7.24 -15.41 -1.76
CA VAL A 23 -6.01 -14.82 -2.33
C VAL A 23 -5.73 -13.43 -1.74
N LEU A 24 -6.76 -12.60 -1.57
CA LEU A 24 -6.63 -11.28 -0.95
C LEU A 24 -6.19 -11.36 0.52
N ASN A 25 -6.73 -12.30 1.28
CA ASN A 25 -6.36 -12.50 2.68
C ASN A 25 -4.91 -12.98 2.81
N THR A 26 -4.47 -13.92 1.96
CA THR A 26 -3.05 -14.31 1.90
C THR A 26 -2.15 -13.13 1.59
N GLY A 27 -2.55 -12.28 0.63
CA GLY A 27 -1.84 -11.04 0.32
C GLY A 27 -1.71 -10.12 1.53
N LYS A 28 -2.82 -9.83 2.21
CA LYS A 28 -2.84 -9.00 3.43
C LYS A 28 -1.92 -9.54 4.52
N SER A 29 -1.93 -10.86 4.76
CA SER A 29 -1.05 -11.48 5.75
C SER A 29 0.43 -11.30 5.43
N ILE A 30 0.81 -11.34 4.14
CA ILE A 30 2.20 -11.13 3.71
C ILE A 30 2.63 -9.67 3.89
N HIS A 31 1.77 -8.70 3.56
CA HIS A 31 2.05 -7.28 3.81
C HIS A 31 2.19 -7.00 5.31
N LEU A 32 1.25 -7.50 6.12
CA LEU A 32 1.29 -7.37 7.58
C LEU A 32 2.57 -7.97 8.17
N ALA A 33 2.95 -9.18 7.74
CA ALA A 33 4.17 -9.82 8.22
C ALA A 33 5.42 -9.00 7.91
N ARG A 34 5.46 -8.26 6.80
CA ARG A 34 6.55 -7.36 6.44
C ARG A 34 6.52 -6.05 7.19
N GLU A 35 5.34 -5.47 7.39
CA GLU A 35 5.18 -4.27 8.21
C GLU A 35 5.73 -4.53 9.62
N LEU A 36 5.36 -5.66 10.22
CA LEU A 36 5.80 -6.08 11.56
C LEU A 36 7.31 -6.38 11.69
N GLN A 37 8.03 -6.54 10.57
CA GLN A 37 9.49 -6.68 10.61
C GLN A 37 10.20 -5.36 10.92
N ASP A 38 9.62 -4.24 10.46
CA ASP A 38 10.23 -2.92 10.57
C ASP A 38 9.51 -2.06 11.64
N HIS A 39 8.22 -2.27 11.88
CA HIS A 39 7.36 -1.43 12.71
C HIS A 39 6.59 -2.22 13.77
N ASN A 40 6.38 -1.60 14.94
CA ASN A 40 5.45 -2.10 15.95
C ASN A 40 4.08 -1.45 15.77
N LEU A 41 3.04 -2.26 15.56
CA LEU A 41 1.67 -1.78 15.46
C LEU A 41 1.09 -1.48 16.84
N VAL A 42 0.75 -0.21 17.07
CA VAL A 42 0.11 0.25 18.31
C VAL A 42 -1.36 0.53 18.07
N PRO A 43 -2.30 -0.18 18.75
CA PRO A 43 -3.72 0.08 18.60
C PRO A 43 -4.10 1.39 19.30
N VAL A 44 -4.60 2.36 18.54
CA VAL A 44 -5.06 3.65 19.06
C VAL A 44 -6.58 3.75 18.91
N LYS A 45 -7.28 3.97 20.03
CA LYS A 45 -8.74 4.18 20.02
C LYS A 45 -9.07 5.57 19.47
N THR A 46 -9.97 5.65 18.50
CA THR A 46 -10.47 6.90 17.93
C THR A 46 -11.96 7.05 18.19
N ARG A 47 -12.44 8.29 18.37
CA ARG A 47 -13.85 8.60 18.61
C ARG A 47 -14.46 9.36 17.44
N SER A 48 -13.69 10.22 16.79
CA SER A 48 -14.16 11.10 15.71
C SER A 48 -13.58 10.72 14.34
N ARG A 49 -14.03 11.41 13.28
CA ARG A 49 -13.41 11.30 11.95
C ARG A 49 -12.05 12.00 11.93
N GLU A 50 -11.96 13.08 12.68
CA GLU A 50 -10.82 13.95 12.85
C GLU A 50 -9.69 13.18 13.56
N ASP A 51 -10.00 12.40 14.60
CA ASP A 51 -9.03 11.55 15.32
C ASP A 51 -8.36 10.55 14.36
N ARG A 52 -9.14 9.95 13.47
CA ARG A 52 -8.63 9.00 12.47
C ARG A 52 -7.71 9.67 11.46
N TRP A 53 -8.01 10.92 11.09
CA TRP A 53 -7.12 11.72 10.25
C TRP A 53 -5.88 12.19 10.98
N ALA A 54 -6.00 12.57 12.25
CA ALA A 54 -4.87 12.95 13.09
C ALA A 54 -3.84 11.82 13.18
N ILE A 55 -4.29 10.57 13.40
CA ILE A 55 -3.38 9.40 13.39
C ILE A 55 -2.69 9.24 12.03
N LYS A 56 -3.40 9.39 10.91
CA LYS A 56 -2.78 9.30 9.58
C LYS A 56 -1.71 10.37 9.38
N LEU A 57 -1.98 11.61 9.81
CA LEU A 57 -1.03 12.71 9.72
C LEU A 57 0.20 12.47 10.61
N LEU A 58 0.00 11.97 11.84
CA LEU A 58 1.10 11.59 12.72
C LEU A 58 1.96 10.48 12.11
N ASN A 59 1.34 9.46 11.52
CA ASN A 59 2.05 8.39 10.83
C ASN A 59 2.86 8.92 9.64
N ILE A 60 2.33 9.88 8.88
CA ILE A 60 3.05 10.55 7.78
C ILE A 60 4.28 11.30 8.31
N LEU A 61 4.13 12.05 9.40
CA LEU A 61 5.26 12.78 9.99
C LEU A 61 6.35 11.83 10.48
N LEU A 62 5.95 10.71 11.10
CA LEU A 62 6.87 9.67 11.55
C LEU A 62 7.60 9.02 10.37
N THR A 63 6.88 8.62 9.32
CA THR A 63 7.51 8.00 8.14
C THR A 63 8.45 8.97 7.42
N ILE A 64 8.10 10.25 7.29
CA ILE A 64 8.99 11.26 6.70
C ILE A 64 10.27 11.42 7.54
N THR A 65 10.14 11.43 8.87
CA THR A 65 11.29 11.55 9.78
C THR A 65 12.22 10.34 9.64
N ASN A 66 11.68 9.13 9.76
CA ASN A 66 12.46 7.89 9.63
C ASN A 66 13.12 7.78 8.24
N LEU A 67 12.40 8.16 7.19
CA LEU A 67 12.94 8.14 5.83
C LEU A 67 14.10 9.13 5.65
N ARG A 68 14.03 10.32 6.27
CA ARG A 68 15.14 11.30 6.29
C ARG A 68 16.36 10.79 7.03
N GLU A 69 16.19 9.93 8.03
CA GLU A 69 17.27 9.24 8.73
C GLU A 69 17.85 8.06 7.92
N GLY A 70 17.39 7.86 6.69
CA GLY A 70 17.84 6.79 5.80
C GLY A 70 17.19 5.44 6.09
N GLN A 71 16.20 5.38 6.99
CA GLN A 71 15.47 4.16 7.27
C GLN A 71 14.51 3.82 6.12
N ARG A 72 14.28 2.51 5.94
CA ARG A 72 13.17 2.02 5.14
C ARG A 72 11.88 2.21 5.93
N VAL A 73 10.84 2.70 5.27
CA VAL A 73 9.50 2.83 5.85
C VAL A 73 8.50 2.01 5.06
N ARG A 74 7.47 1.50 5.74
CA ARG A 74 6.36 0.71 5.18
C ARG A 74 4.99 1.30 5.48
N GLU A 75 4.00 0.93 4.68
CA GLU A 75 2.59 1.33 4.84
C GLU A 75 2.44 2.85 5.02
N CYS A 76 3.20 3.62 4.22
CA CYS A 76 3.27 5.07 4.34
C CYS A 76 2.01 5.71 3.77
N PRO A 77 1.18 6.39 4.58
CA PRO A 77 0.00 7.08 4.06
C PRO A 77 0.44 8.25 3.18
N VAL A 78 -0.27 8.50 2.09
CA VAL A 78 -0.02 9.65 1.22
C VAL A 78 -1.35 10.28 0.82
N PHE A 79 -1.34 11.59 0.65
CA PHE A 79 -2.49 12.31 0.13
C PHE A 79 -2.05 13.50 -0.71
N GLY A 80 -2.95 13.94 -1.58
CA GLY A 80 -2.73 15.10 -2.41
C GLY A 80 -3.97 15.43 -3.22
N VAL A 81 -3.91 16.55 -3.94
CA VAL A 81 -4.92 16.92 -4.92
C VAL A 81 -4.31 16.75 -6.30
N LEU A 82 -4.90 15.87 -7.12
CA LEU A 82 -4.55 15.70 -8.52
C LEU A 82 -5.77 16.09 -9.35
N GLU A 83 -5.59 17.05 -10.27
CA GLU A 83 -6.66 17.49 -11.18
C GLU A 83 -7.97 17.88 -10.46
N GLY A 84 -7.84 18.55 -9.29
CA GLY A 84 -8.97 18.95 -8.45
C GLY A 84 -9.59 17.83 -7.61
N VAL A 85 -9.09 16.59 -7.73
CA VAL A 85 -9.56 15.43 -6.97
C VAL A 85 -8.63 15.15 -5.80
N PHE A 86 -9.20 15.07 -4.59
CA PHE A 86 -8.45 14.60 -3.43
C PHE A 86 -8.20 13.09 -3.53
N VAL A 87 -6.93 12.72 -3.53
CA VAL A 87 -6.47 11.34 -3.57
C VAL A 87 -5.80 11.01 -2.25
N PHE A 88 -6.15 9.84 -1.71
CA PHE A 88 -5.52 9.26 -0.53
C PHE A 88 -5.12 7.82 -0.85
N GLY A 89 -3.93 7.43 -0.45
CA GLY A 89 -3.39 6.10 -0.67
C GLY A 89 -2.41 5.70 0.43
N ILE A 90 -1.93 4.46 0.32
CA ILE A 90 -0.90 3.90 1.19
C ILE A 90 0.16 3.32 0.27
N ILE A 91 1.42 3.69 0.50
CA ILE A 91 2.57 3.16 -0.23
C ILE A 91 3.17 2.03 0.60
N ASP A 92 3.28 0.83 0.02
CA ASP A 92 3.81 -0.36 0.70
C ASP A 92 5.19 -0.14 1.32
N GLN A 93 6.12 0.46 0.56
CA GLN A 93 7.49 0.68 1.01
C GLN A 93 8.17 1.86 0.29
N LEU A 94 8.89 2.67 1.08
CA LEU A 94 9.81 3.70 0.60
C LEU A 94 11.18 3.54 1.28
N ASN A 95 12.25 3.81 0.54
CA ASN A 95 13.62 3.89 1.06
C ASN A 95 14.49 4.71 0.12
N TYR A 96 15.60 5.26 0.62
CA TYR A 96 16.64 5.81 -0.25
C TYR A 96 17.55 4.68 -0.78
N THR A 97 18.03 4.83 -2.02
CA THR A 97 19.10 3.98 -2.56
C THR A 97 20.44 4.40 -1.99
N ALA A 98 21.49 3.59 -2.20
CA ALA A 98 22.86 3.97 -1.83
C ALA A 98 23.35 5.27 -2.51
N LYS A 99 22.68 5.72 -3.58
CA LYS A 99 22.96 6.99 -4.28
C LYS A 99 22.15 8.17 -3.73
N GLY A 100 21.31 7.96 -2.72
CA GLY A 100 20.41 8.97 -2.17
C GLY A 100 19.13 9.20 -2.99
N GLU A 101 18.81 8.32 -3.94
CA GLU A 101 17.59 8.45 -4.75
C GLU A 101 16.40 7.83 -4.01
N LEU A 102 15.24 8.49 -4.01
CA LEU A 102 14.04 7.93 -3.40
C LEU A 102 13.50 6.77 -4.25
N GLN A 103 13.33 5.60 -3.62
CA GLN A 103 12.82 4.39 -4.25
C GLN A 103 11.47 4.00 -3.66
N LEU A 104 10.48 3.81 -4.54
CA LEU A 104 9.19 3.21 -4.22
C LEU A 104 9.21 1.74 -4.59
N ASN A 105 8.86 0.89 -3.63
CA ASN A 105 8.80 -0.56 -3.79
C ASN A 105 7.39 -1.05 -3.46
N GLU A 106 6.65 -1.48 -4.48
CA GLU A 106 5.30 -2.06 -4.30
C GLU A 106 5.42 -3.59 -4.25
N LEU A 107 4.86 -4.24 -3.23
CA LEU A 107 4.83 -5.70 -3.16
C LEU A 107 3.53 -6.21 -3.79
N LYS A 108 3.64 -7.21 -4.66
CA LYS A 108 2.46 -7.96 -5.11
C LYS A 108 2.59 -9.45 -4.84
N THR A 109 1.51 -10.01 -4.30
CA THR A 109 1.33 -11.45 -4.09
C THR A 109 0.50 -12.01 -5.24
N ARG A 110 1.04 -13.01 -5.96
CA ARG A 110 0.33 -13.69 -7.05
C ARG A 110 -0.14 -15.07 -6.60
N GLY A 111 -1.35 -15.45 -6.98
CA GLY A 111 -1.88 -16.79 -6.70
C GLY A 111 -1.23 -17.91 -7.52
N LYS A 112 -0.48 -17.58 -8.58
CA LYS A 112 0.30 -18.53 -9.38
C LYS A 112 1.70 -17.96 -9.65
N ALA A 113 2.72 -18.81 -9.59
CA ALA A 113 4.13 -18.46 -9.78
C ALA A 113 4.50 -18.35 -11.28
N TYR A 114 3.78 -17.51 -12.04
CA TYR A 114 4.16 -17.17 -13.42
C TYR A 114 4.66 -15.72 -13.49
N MET A 115 5.74 -15.54 -14.24
CA MET A 115 6.30 -14.22 -14.52
C MET A 115 5.26 -13.33 -15.23
N PRO A 116 5.23 -12.02 -14.96
CA PRO A 116 4.33 -11.10 -15.64
C PRO A 116 4.57 -11.12 -17.15
N VAL A 117 3.49 -11.12 -17.93
CA VAL A 117 3.60 -10.92 -19.38
C VAL A 117 4.13 -9.51 -19.68
N PRO A 118 4.71 -9.23 -20.86
CA PRO A 118 5.33 -7.94 -21.15
C PRO A 118 4.43 -6.72 -20.91
N ALA A 119 3.14 -6.82 -21.24
CA ALA A 119 2.16 -5.76 -20.98
C ALA A 119 1.96 -5.50 -19.46
N GLN A 120 1.95 -6.57 -18.66
CA GLN A 120 1.89 -6.46 -17.21
C GLN A 120 3.17 -5.82 -16.67
N LYS A 121 4.36 -6.21 -17.16
CA LYS A 121 5.63 -5.58 -16.73
C LYS A 121 5.65 -4.06 -16.94
N LYS A 122 5.06 -3.56 -18.04
CA LYS A 122 4.97 -2.12 -18.31
C LYS A 122 4.07 -1.42 -17.29
N ARG A 123 2.90 -2.00 -17.01
CA ARG A 123 1.94 -1.48 -16.01
C ARG A 123 2.48 -1.58 -14.59
N ASP A 124 3.17 -2.67 -14.29
CA ASP A 124 3.60 -3.11 -12.97
C ASP A 124 5.07 -2.75 -12.72
N ARG A 125 5.61 -1.71 -13.37
CA ARG A 125 7.04 -1.39 -13.36
C ARG A 125 7.61 -1.11 -11.96
N PHE A 126 6.76 -0.66 -11.04
CA PHE A 126 7.11 -0.41 -9.64
C PHE A 126 6.87 -1.61 -8.71
N GLN A 127 6.31 -2.71 -9.24
CA GLN A 127 6.00 -3.91 -8.46
C GLN A 127 7.21 -4.84 -8.36
N ALA A 128 7.60 -5.15 -7.13
CA ALA A 128 8.52 -6.22 -6.78
C ALA A 128 7.72 -7.51 -6.51
N PHE A 129 8.12 -8.58 -7.20
CA PHE A 129 7.61 -9.92 -6.93
C PHE A 129 8.61 -10.65 -6.02
N PRO A 130 8.16 -11.31 -4.94
CA PRO A 130 9.06 -12.15 -4.16
C PRO A 130 9.62 -13.25 -5.07
N ARG A 131 10.95 -13.38 -5.10
CA ARG A 131 11.59 -14.59 -5.65
C ARG A 131 11.34 -15.68 -4.62
N THR A 132 10.68 -16.76 -5.05
CA THR A 132 10.57 -18.01 -4.30
C THR A 132 11.95 -18.53 -3.93
#